data_AF-A0A3A8NI12-F1
#
_entry.id   AF-A0A3A8NI12-F1
#
_cell.length_a   1.000
_cell.length_b   1.000
_cell.length_c   1.000
_cell.angle_alpha   90.00
_cell.angle_beta   90.00
_cell.angle_gamma   90.00
#
_symmetry.space_group_name_H-M   'P 1'
#
loop_
_entity.id
_entity.type
_entity.pdbx_description
1 polymer ?
#
loop_
_entity_poly.entity_id
_entity_poly.type
_entity_poly.pdbx_seq_one_letter_code
_entity_poly.pdbx_strand_id
1 'polypeptide(L)'
;MLLGACREKAPEEGALRVSVKYGSYKPGCVRVEVKDAQGNRGATDVPASQFQNIETQEVLVAVLRKAEWDRELSVTVSSFAAVADGRCDGPVVESIASQPIPIPPKEFTRHDVTLEAVDGDGDGSPSNFEATGPFDCKDDDPRIHPGATETCSGTEDFNCNTLKGCQETNCRAEACDDGNLCTTEDHCEGSGVGAKCLGTARQCNASACTQGVCDQGTGLCSFSPAPEGASCADADTCTEGDRCNSSGTCLSGMPTPCPKRDCFLPVAGTCTANNNCAYAPDPAQVGDFCLAPSGMLTGVCRKGDGVCSAFPFQPSNFDPDAVAPADVVDLITSGAVTFNSETLTWTPSGVVTNPSQLKPRAIPQAGGAPDAVLLPVKSVSLGGTLSLVGTRPVILAVYGDALLNESILANGHFAGSTTVPGTGGNHLRCGTATGSNGGA
;
A
#
# COMPACT_ATOMS: atom_id res chain seq x y z
N MET A 1 18.74 10.63 71.78
CA MET A 1 19.04 12.01 71.39
C MET A 1 20.20 12.50 72.25
N LEU A 2 21.43 12.40 71.75
CA LEU A 2 22.63 12.93 72.39
C LEU A 2 23.11 14.12 71.53
N LEU A 3 22.41 15.24 71.66
CA LEU A 3 22.88 16.54 71.17
C LEU A 3 23.08 17.39 72.41
N GLY A 4 24.32 17.42 72.90
CA GLY A 4 24.75 18.32 73.96
C GLY A 4 25.69 19.35 73.36
N ALA A 5 25.24 20.61 73.32
CA ALA A 5 26.13 21.75 73.10
C ALA A 5 27.37 21.62 74.02
N CYS A 6 28.55 21.95 73.50
CA CYS A 6 29.83 21.87 74.20
C CYS A 6 29.72 22.48 75.61
N ARG A 7 29.65 21.64 76.65
CA ARG A 7 29.84 22.09 78.04
C ARG A 7 31.31 22.47 78.23
N GLU A 8 31.57 23.61 78.86
CA GLU A 8 32.93 24.05 79.22
C GLU A 8 33.63 23.06 80.17
N LYS A 9 32.87 22.29 80.96
CA LYS A 9 33.40 21.30 81.90
C LYS A 9 33.10 19.88 81.44
N ALA A 10 34.13 19.03 81.45
CA ALA A 10 34.00 17.61 81.13
C ALA A 10 33.10 16.90 82.17
N PRO A 11 32.27 15.94 81.73
CA PRO A 11 31.41 15.17 82.63
C PRO A 11 32.26 14.26 83.53
N GLU A 12 31.69 13.86 84.68
CA GLU A 12 32.36 12.96 85.65
C GLU A 12 32.87 11.67 84.98
N GLU A 13 32.11 11.13 84.02
CA GLU A 13 32.47 9.90 83.31
C GLU A 13 33.47 10.09 82.17
N GLY A 14 33.86 11.33 81.85
CA GLY A 14 34.70 11.66 80.69
C GLY A 14 33.89 11.75 79.38
N ALA A 15 34.44 12.45 78.40
CA ALA A 15 33.80 12.62 77.09
C ALA A 15 34.83 12.58 75.97
N LEU A 16 34.40 12.09 74.81
CA LEU A 16 35.18 12.08 73.59
C LEU A 16 34.63 13.14 72.62
N ARG A 17 35.53 13.95 72.06
CA ARG A 17 35.23 14.89 70.98
C ARG A 17 35.80 14.31 69.69
N VAL A 18 34.92 13.92 68.78
CA VAL A 18 35.29 13.44 67.46
C VAL A 18 35.19 14.61 66.49
N SER A 19 36.31 14.99 65.89
CA SER A 19 36.39 15.97 64.81
C SER A 19 36.55 15.22 63.50
N VAL A 20 35.56 15.34 62.63
CA VAL A 20 35.53 14.69 61.32
C VAL A 20 35.74 15.76 60.26
N LYS A 21 36.88 15.72 59.57
CA LYS A 21 37.16 16.57 58.40
C LYS A 21 36.80 15.83 57.12
N TYR A 22 36.34 16.53 56.11
CA TYR A 22 36.12 15.99 54.76
C TYR A 22 36.80 16.84 53.70
N GLY A 23 37.19 16.21 52.59
CA GLY A 23 37.91 16.83 51.47
C GLY A 23 36.97 17.54 50.49
N SER A 24 37.21 17.36 49.19
CA SER A 24 36.35 17.98 48.15
C SER A 24 34.96 17.37 48.11
N TYR A 25 34.82 16.06 48.39
CA TYR A 25 33.52 15.43 48.56
C TYR A 25 32.85 15.88 49.86
N LYS A 26 31.65 16.45 49.74
CA LYS A 26 30.82 16.82 50.89
C LYS A 26 29.80 15.71 51.19
N PRO A 27 29.93 14.96 52.30
CA PRO A 27 28.97 13.91 52.64
C PRO A 27 27.56 14.47 52.85
N GLY A 28 26.55 13.73 52.39
CA GLY A 28 25.15 14.00 52.73
C GLY A 28 24.84 13.73 54.20
N CYS A 29 25.56 12.79 54.82
CA CYS A 29 25.47 12.48 56.25
C CYS A 29 26.76 11.86 56.79
N VAL A 30 27.06 12.08 58.08
CA VAL A 30 28.15 11.41 58.81
C VAL A 30 27.59 10.66 60.01
N ARG A 31 27.88 9.36 60.12
CA ARG A 31 27.58 8.53 61.30
C ARG A 31 28.84 8.34 62.12
N VAL A 32 28.75 8.66 63.41
CA VAL A 32 29.80 8.34 64.40
C VAL A 32 29.25 7.25 65.31
N GLU A 33 29.75 6.02 65.15
CA GLU A 33 29.49 4.89 66.04
C GLU A 33 30.63 4.76 67.05
N VAL A 34 30.28 4.46 68.29
CA VAL A 34 31.22 4.14 69.36
C VAL A 34 30.87 2.79 69.96
N LYS A 35 31.92 2.02 70.29
CA LYS A 35 31.81 0.69 70.87
C LYS A 35 32.86 0.49 71.96
N ASP A 36 32.52 -0.26 73.00
CA ASP A 36 33.47 -0.70 74.02
C ASP A 36 33.82 -2.20 73.90
N ALA A 37 34.74 -2.70 74.73
CA ALA A 37 35.19 -4.09 74.66
C ALA A 37 34.11 -5.12 75.04
N GLN A 38 33.14 -4.74 75.88
CA GLN A 38 32.01 -5.56 76.32
C GLN A 38 30.88 -5.61 75.28
N GLY A 39 30.97 -4.80 74.23
CA GLY A 39 30.01 -4.77 73.14
C GLY A 39 28.88 -3.76 73.33
N ASN A 40 28.97 -2.87 74.32
CA ASN A 40 28.09 -1.71 74.39
C ASN A 40 28.35 -0.82 73.18
N ARG A 41 27.28 -0.28 72.59
CA ARG A 41 27.33 0.55 71.38
C ARG A 41 26.41 1.75 71.45
N GLY A 42 26.75 2.77 70.69
CA GLY A 42 25.94 3.97 70.48
C GLY A 42 26.37 4.65 69.19
N ALA A 43 25.42 5.24 68.49
CA ALA A 43 25.68 5.93 67.24
C ALA A 43 24.90 7.25 67.19
N THR A 44 25.48 8.22 66.48
CA THR A 44 24.84 9.49 66.16
C THR A 44 25.00 9.76 64.67
N ASP A 45 23.89 10.11 64.04
CA ASP A 45 23.85 10.56 62.65
C ASP A 45 23.81 12.08 62.61
N VAL A 46 24.64 12.67 61.75
CA VAL A 46 24.71 14.10 61.51
C VAL A 46 24.43 14.33 60.03
N PRO A 47 23.20 14.70 59.65
CA PRO A 47 22.87 15.14 58.31
C PRO A 47 23.67 16.38 57.89
N ALA A 48 23.97 16.54 56.61
CA ALA A 48 24.69 17.69 56.05
C ALA A 48 24.03 19.03 56.36
N SER A 49 22.70 19.06 56.52
CA SER A 49 21.94 20.24 56.94
C SER A 49 22.27 20.71 58.37
N GLN A 50 22.93 19.88 59.16
CA GLN A 50 23.37 20.16 60.52
C GLN A 50 24.87 20.44 60.62
N PHE A 51 25.61 20.47 59.50
CA PHE A 51 27.04 20.79 59.50
C PHE A 51 27.22 22.26 59.89
N GLN A 52 27.90 22.52 61.00
CA GLN A 52 28.05 23.86 61.56
C GLN A 52 29.27 24.60 61.00
N ASN A 53 30.37 23.90 60.72
CA ASN A 53 31.65 24.49 60.29
C ASN A 53 31.92 24.18 58.80
N ILE A 54 30.99 24.58 57.92
CA ILE A 54 31.04 24.27 56.48
C ILE A 54 32.29 24.88 55.82
N GLU A 55 32.70 26.08 56.24
CA GLU A 55 33.88 26.78 55.71
C GLU A 55 35.20 26.06 55.97
N THR A 56 35.27 25.28 57.05
CA THR A 56 36.46 24.48 57.41
C THR A 56 36.27 22.99 57.12
N GLN A 57 35.16 22.62 56.47
CA GLN A 57 34.80 21.24 56.13
C GLN A 57 34.92 20.28 57.33
N GLU A 58 34.40 20.70 58.49
CA GLU A 58 34.52 19.97 59.75
C GLU A 58 33.16 19.70 60.41
N VAL A 59 32.96 18.47 60.86
CA VAL A 59 31.82 18.02 61.65
C VAL A 59 32.30 17.63 63.04
N LEU A 60 31.73 18.24 64.08
CA LEU A 60 32.09 17.99 65.47
C LEU A 60 31.00 17.16 66.15
N VAL A 61 31.39 16.02 66.72
CA VAL A 61 30.48 15.13 67.47
C VAL A 61 31.00 14.94 68.88
N ALA A 62 30.14 15.21 69.87
CA ALA A 62 30.43 14.96 71.27
C ALA A 62 29.83 13.61 71.70
N VAL A 63 30.68 12.72 72.21
CA VAL A 63 30.29 11.42 72.75
C VAL A 63 30.46 11.45 74.27
N LEU A 64 29.36 11.26 74.98
CA LEU A 64 29.37 11.13 76.44
C LEU A 64 29.49 9.67 76.82
N ARG A 65 30.55 9.30 77.54
CA ARG A 65 30.73 7.95 78.07
C ARG A 65 29.68 7.70 79.15
N LYS A 66 29.03 6.53 79.11
CA LYS A 66 28.11 6.12 80.18
C LYS A 66 28.87 5.35 81.26
N ALA A 67 28.34 5.37 82.48
CA ALA A 67 29.02 4.78 83.63
C ALA A 67 29.28 3.27 83.44
N GLU A 68 28.35 2.57 82.80
CA GLU A 68 28.33 1.13 82.56
C GLU A 68 29.18 0.64 81.38
N TRP A 69 29.79 1.56 80.63
CA TRP A 69 30.69 1.20 79.51
C TRP A 69 32.11 0.99 80.03
N ASP A 70 33.00 0.47 79.19
CA ASP A 70 34.44 0.49 79.45
C ASP A 70 35.05 1.90 79.34
N ARG A 71 36.29 2.03 79.83
CA ARG A 71 37.07 3.27 79.79
C ARG A 71 37.84 3.45 78.48
N GLU A 72 37.79 2.48 77.58
CA GLU A 72 38.33 2.57 76.23
C GLU A 72 37.20 2.41 75.22
N LEU A 73 37.11 3.35 74.28
CA LEU A 73 36.10 3.35 73.22
C LEU A 73 36.77 3.26 71.85
N SER A 74 36.30 2.35 71.01
CA SER A 74 36.60 2.39 69.58
C SER A 74 35.56 3.24 68.87
N VAL A 75 36.01 4.10 67.96
CA VAL A 75 35.16 4.95 67.12
C VAL A 75 35.16 4.41 65.70
N THR A 76 34.00 4.40 65.07
CA THR A 76 33.87 4.19 63.62
C THR A 76 33.13 5.39 63.04
N VAL A 77 33.80 6.13 62.17
CA VAL A 77 33.21 7.24 61.42
C VAL A 77 32.89 6.73 60.03
N SER A 78 31.65 6.93 59.58
CA SER A 78 31.21 6.52 58.24
C SER A 78 30.49 7.68 57.56
N SER A 79 30.76 7.88 56.27
CA SER A 79 30.08 8.88 55.44
C SER A 79 29.03 8.23 54.55
N PHE A 80 27.98 8.99 54.22
CA PHE A 80 26.86 8.56 53.40
C PHE A 80 26.46 9.67 52.44
N ALA A 81 26.04 9.30 51.23
CA ALA A 81 25.53 10.24 50.24
C ALA A 81 24.11 10.76 50.56
N ALA A 82 23.30 9.97 51.26
CA ALA A 82 21.88 10.25 51.47
C ALA A 82 21.46 10.37 52.95
N VAL A 83 20.33 11.03 53.16
CA VAL A 83 19.65 11.15 54.45
C VAL A 83 18.19 10.75 54.26
N ALA A 84 17.70 9.83 55.09
CA ALA A 84 16.28 9.47 55.17
C ALA A 84 15.79 9.62 56.62
N ASP A 85 14.65 10.27 56.82
CA ASP A 85 14.06 10.50 58.15
C ASP A 85 15.03 11.12 59.18
N GLY A 86 15.94 11.98 58.71
CA GLY A 86 16.95 12.64 59.54
C GLY A 86 18.08 11.74 60.01
N ARG A 87 18.25 10.56 59.41
CA ARG A 87 19.32 9.58 59.68
C ARG A 87 20.15 9.35 58.42
N CYS A 88 21.39 8.90 58.61
CA CYS A 88 22.25 8.52 57.50
C CYS A 88 21.68 7.26 56.84
N ASP A 89 21.51 7.31 55.53
CA ASP A 89 20.85 6.28 54.75
C ASP A 89 21.62 5.93 53.48
N GLY A 90 21.34 4.75 52.92
CA GLY A 90 22.01 4.24 51.74
C GLY A 90 23.38 3.59 52.04
N PRO A 91 24.16 3.29 50.99
CA PRO A 91 25.48 2.69 51.13
C PRO A 91 26.46 3.66 51.83
N VAL A 92 27.34 3.08 52.64
CA VAL A 92 28.49 3.79 53.22
C VAL A 92 29.45 4.13 52.09
N VAL A 93 29.84 5.40 51.95
CA VAL A 93 30.83 5.84 50.96
C VAL A 93 32.23 5.45 51.42
N GLU A 94 32.57 5.76 52.67
CA GLU A 94 33.82 5.34 53.32
C GLU A 94 33.61 5.18 54.83
N SER A 95 34.45 4.35 55.45
CA SER A 95 34.40 4.07 56.89
C SER A 95 35.80 3.95 57.48
N ILE A 96 36.05 4.69 58.55
CA ILE A 96 37.35 4.75 59.22
C ILE A 96 37.15 4.34 60.68
N ALA A 97 37.86 3.30 61.10
CA ALA A 97 37.82 2.80 62.48
C ALA A 97 39.09 3.20 63.24
N SER A 98 38.91 3.65 64.48
CA SER A 98 40.01 3.97 65.38
C SER A 98 40.53 2.72 66.10
N GLN A 99 41.76 2.79 66.59
CA GLN A 99 42.20 1.96 67.72
C GLN A 99 41.41 2.37 68.99
N PRO A 100 41.32 1.51 70.03
CA PRO A 100 40.68 1.88 71.28
C PRO A 100 41.26 3.16 71.89
N ILE A 101 40.39 4.08 72.26
CA ILE A 101 40.73 5.42 72.75
C ILE A 101 40.43 5.50 74.25
N PRO A 102 41.42 5.76 75.11
CA PRO A 102 41.20 5.97 76.53
C PRO A 102 40.35 7.22 76.83
N ILE A 103 39.33 7.06 77.67
CA ILE A 103 38.41 8.12 78.11
C ILE A 103 38.56 8.34 79.62
N PRO A 104 39.54 9.18 80.04
CA PRO A 104 39.75 9.52 81.44
C PRO A 104 38.53 10.27 82.02
N PRO A 105 38.18 10.02 83.30
CA PRO A 105 37.10 10.74 83.98
C PRO A 105 37.44 12.24 84.08
N LYS A 106 36.41 13.10 84.00
CA LYS A 106 36.55 14.57 84.10
C LYS A 106 37.45 15.21 83.04
N GLU A 107 37.71 14.52 81.93
CA GLU A 107 38.51 15.01 80.82
C GLU A 107 37.77 14.91 79.48
N PHE A 108 38.22 15.73 78.51
CA PHE A 108 37.82 15.62 77.12
C PHE A 108 38.97 15.01 76.31
N THR A 109 38.79 13.79 75.81
CA THR A 109 39.69 13.23 74.80
C THR A 109 39.29 13.76 73.43
N ARG A 110 40.27 14.13 72.60
CA ARG A 110 40.05 14.54 71.20
C ARG A 110 40.48 13.41 70.27
N HIS A 111 39.68 13.15 69.26
CA HIS A 111 40.02 12.26 68.16
C HIS A 111 39.69 12.92 66.83
N ASP A 112 40.68 13.04 65.96
CA ASP A 112 40.54 13.64 64.64
C ASP A 112 40.49 12.52 63.60
N VAL A 113 39.53 12.61 62.68
CA VAL A 113 39.33 11.68 61.56
C VAL A 113 39.21 12.51 60.28
N THR A 114 39.91 12.11 59.23
CA THR A 114 39.80 12.74 57.91
C THR A 114 39.19 11.74 56.95
N LEU A 115 38.06 12.11 56.37
CA LEU A 115 37.40 11.43 55.27
C LEU A 115 38.13 11.78 53.97
N GLU A 116 38.41 10.77 53.13
CA GLU A 116 39.29 10.85 51.97
C GLU A 116 38.55 10.84 50.63
N ALA A 117 37.21 10.81 50.62
CA ALA A 117 36.43 10.86 49.39
C ALA A 117 36.71 12.14 48.57
N VAL A 118 36.86 11.96 47.26
CA VAL A 118 37.14 13.02 46.28
C VAL A 118 35.94 13.19 45.35
N ASP A 119 35.56 14.45 45.16
CA ASP A 119 34.62 14.96 44.16
C ASP A 119 35.37 16.07 43.42
N GLY A 120 35.89 15.75 42.24
CA GLY A 120 36.82 16.57 41.47
C GLY A 120 36.13 17.64 40.63
N ASP A 121 34.96 17.31 40.10
CA ASP A 121 34.18 18.19 39.22
C ASP A 121 32.96 18.85 39.89
N GLY A 122 32.63 18.44 41.12
CA GLY A 122 31.64 19.08 41.97
C GLY A 122 30.20 18.64 41.70
N ASP A 123 29.97 17.47 41.09
CA ASP A 123 28.63 16.95 40.86
C ASP A 123 28.00 16.26 42.10
N GLY A 124 28.79 16.08 43.17
CA GLY A 124 28.35 15.47 44.42
C GLY A 124 28.52 13.96 44.48
N SER A 125 29.28 13.36 43.55
CA SER A 125 29.59 11.94 43.49
C SER A 125 31.07 11.68 43.81
N PRO A 126 31.39 10.64 44.59
CA PRO A 126 32.77 10.31 44.93
C PRO A 126 33.45 9.44 43.86
N SER A 127 34.72 9.71 43.55
CA SER A 127 35.48 9.07 42.45
C SER A 127 36.53 8.05 42.87
N ASN A 128 36.90 7.97 44.15
CA ASN A 128 38.01 7.12 44.63
C ASN A 128 37.58 5.92 45.47
N PHE A 129 36.27 5.65 45.57
CA PHE A 129 35.69 4.55 46.36
C PHE A 129 34.76 3.66 45.53
N GLU A 130 35.33 2.93 44.56
CA GLU A 130 34.64 2.03 43.62
C GLU A 130 33.83 0.91 44.30
N ALA A 131 34.26 0.47 45.50
CA ALA A 131 33.74 -0.74 46.14
C ALA A 131 32.41 -0.54 46.90
N THR A 132 32.00 0.69 47.19
CA THR A 132 30.85 0.96 48.08
C THR A 132 30.14 2.28 47.74
N GLY A 133 29.12 2.23 46.88
CA GLY A 133 28.17 3.34 46.65
C GLY A 133 28.12 3.89 45.22
N PRO A 134 27.46 5.05 45.01
CA PRO A 134 27.48 5.74 43.73
C PRO A 134 28.93 6.15 43.43
N PHE A 135 29.53 5.55 42.40
CA PHE A 135 30.89 5.82 41.97
C PHE A 135 30.86 6.68 40.71
N ASP A 136 31.58 7.80 40.76
CA ASP A 136 31.79 8.61 39.58
C ASP A 136 32.83 7.97 38.65
N CYS A 137 32.36 7.60 37.46
CA CYS A 137 33.16 7.00 36.42
C CYS A 137 34.00 8.02 35.64
N LYS A 138 33.77 9.33 35.82
CA LYS A 138 34.49 10.40 35.14
C LYS A 138 34.52 11.74 35.95
N ASP A 139 35.40 11.75 36.94
CA ASP A 139 35.69 12.85 37.91
C ASP A 139 36.27 14.17 37.35
N ASP A 140 36.15 14.37 36.03
CA ASP A 140 36.52 15.62 35.35
C ASP A 140 35.37 16.21 34.51
N ASP A 141 34.18 15.63 34.57
CA ASP A 141 33.02 16.00 33.77
C ASP A 141 31.71 15.88 34.58
N PRO A 142 31.19 16.99 35.13
CA PRO A 142 30.10 16.98 36.12
C PRO A 142 28.73 16.60 35.53
N ARG A 143 28.71 16.16 34.27
CA ARG A 143 27.53 15.60 33.60
C ARG A 143 27.48 14.08 33.74
N ILE A 144 28.62 13.44 34.00
CA ILE A 144 28.79 12.00 34.01
C ILE A 144 28.93 11.58 35.47
N HIS A 145 27.84 11.10 36.05
CA HIS A 145 27.77 10.74 37.46
C HIS A 145 26.60 9.81 37.75
N PRO A 146 26.64 9.00 38.81
CA PRO A 146 25.53 8.15 39.22
C PRO A 146 24.18 8.86 39.24
N GLY A 147 23.22 8.31 38.49
CA GLY A 147 21.86 8.83 38.41
C GLY A 147 21.65 10.01 37.45
N ALA A 148 22.65 10.41 36.67
CA ALA A 148 22.44 11.35 35.57
C ALA A 148 21.38 10.82 34.56
N THR A 149 20.78 11.74 33.79
CA THR A 149 19.78 11.36 32.77
C THR A 149 20.45 11.07 31.44
N GLU A 150 20.07 9.95 30.82
CA GLU A 150 20.56 9.54 29.52
C GLU A 150 19.49 9.62 28.44
N THR A 151 19.95 9.69 27.19
CA THR A 151 19.09 9.65 26.01
C THR A 151 19.28 8.33 25.27
N CYS A 152 18.23 7.85 24.60
CA CYS A 152 18.25 6.59 23.86
C CYS A 152 19.17 6.59 22.63
N SER A 153 19.60 7.78 22.18
CA SER A 153 20.57 7.96 21.09
C SER A 153 21.97 8.33 21.59
N GLY A 154 22.18 8.37 22.90
CA GLY A 154 23.46 8.72 23.50
C GLY A 154 24.52 7.64 23.27
N THR A 155 25.78 8.06 23.14
CA THR A 155 26.95 7.17 23.00
C THR A 155 27.85 7.18 24.23
N GLU A 156 27.54 8.02 25.21
CA GLU A 156 28.24 8.16 26.49
C GLU A 156 27.38 7.54 27.60
N ASP A 157 28.04 6.97 28.61
CA ASP A 157 27.38 6.49 29.83
C ASP A 157 27.41 7.66 30.82
N PHE A 158 26.33 8.41 30.90
CA PHE A 158 26.25 9.56 31.81
C PHE A 158 25.97 9.14 33.23
N ASN A 159 25.34 7.99 33.48
CA ASN A 159 24.88 7.64 34.82
C ASN A 159 25.74 6.57 35.52
N CYS A 160 26.87 6.23 34.92
CA CYS A 160 27.85 5.26 35.38
C CYS A 160 27.25 3.87 35.64
N ASN A 161 26.17 3.49 34.93
CA ASN A 161 25.50 2.21 35.07
C ASN A 161 26.01 1.14 34.09
N THR A 162 26.99 1.48 33.23
CA THR A 162 27.59 0.68 32.13
C THR A 162 26.74 0.48 30.88
N LEU A 163 25.50 0.96 30.87
CA LEU A 163 24.57 0.94 29.75
C LEU A 163 24.61 2.30 29.05
N LYS A 164 24.30 2.30 27.74
CA LYS A 164 24.34 3.49 26.88
C LYS A 164 23.26 3.41 25.82
N GLY A 165 22.67 4.55 25.47
CA GLY A 165 21.74 4.66 24.35
C GLY A 165 20.59 3.66 24.44
N CYS A 166 20.43 2.80 23.42
CA CYS A 166 19.37 1.78 23.41
C CYS A 166 19.46 0.72 24.52
N GLN A 167 20.60 0.60 25.19
CA GLN A 167 20.78 -0.35 26.29
C GLN A 167 20.03 0.08 27.56
N GLU A 168 19.65 1.36 27.64
CA GLU A 168 18.86 1.92 28.72
C GLU A 168 17.49 1.26 28.84
N THR A 169 17.05 1.05 30.08
CA THR A 169 15.85 0.25 30.38
C THR A 169 14.57 0.84 29.78
N ASN A 170 14.50 2.16 29.63
CA ASN A 170 13.33 2.88 29.13
C ASN A 170 13.41 3.26 27.65
N CYS A 171 14.34 2.66 26.89
CA CYS A 171 14.59 3.06 25.50
C CYS A 171 14.02 2.12 24.46
N ARG A 172 13.34 1.03 24.84
CA ARG A 172 12.75 0.10 23.86
C ARG A 172 11.75 0.82 22.95
N ALA A 173 11.93 0.66 21.64
CA ALA A 173 11.16 1.31 20.57
C ALA A 173 11.27 2.84 20.50
N GLU A 174 12.11 3.45 21.33
CA GLU A 174 12.43 4.87 21.19
C GLU A 174 13.27 5.10 19.94
N ALA A 175 13.11 6.30 19.36
CA ALA A 175 13.87 6.70 18.18
C ALA A 175 15.36 6.79 18.52
N CYS A 176 16.19 6.30 17.61
CA CYS A 176 17.65 6.37 17.69
C CYS A 176 18.23 6.57 16.29
N ASP A 177 19.56 6.57 16.17
CA ASP A 177 20.26 6.61 14.89
C ASP A 177 21.36 5.53 14.93
N ASP A 178 21.29 4.53 14.05
CA ASP A 178 22.26 3.44 13.99
C ASP A 178 23.51 3.80 13.14
N GLY A 179 23.53 5.02 12.59
CA GLY A 179 24.58 5.56 11.74
C GLY A 179 24.58 5.00 10.31
N ASN A 180 23.64 4.12 9.96
CA ASN A 180 23.53 3.56 8.62
C ASN A 180 22.59 4.43 7.76
N LEU A 181 23.17 5.14 6.80
CA LEU A 181 22.40 6.03 5.92
C LEU A 181 21.39 5.29 5.00
N CYS A 182 21.53 3.96 4.91
CA CYS A 182 20.65 3.06 4.17
C CYS A 182 19.59 2.39 5.04
N THR A 183 19.39 2.84 6.27
CA THR A 183 18.22 2.52 7.08
C THR A 183 17.35 3.77 7.27
N THR A 184 16.09 3.53 7.62
CA THR A 184 15.10 4.55 7.96
C THR A 184 14.27 4.04 9.13
N GLU A 185 13.69 4.95 9.90
CA GLU A 185 12.85 4.60 11.06
C GLU A 185 13.62 3.77 12.10
N ASP A 186 14.82 4.23 12.39
CA ASP A 186 15.71 3.66 13.38
C ASP A 186 15.10 3.73 14.77
N HIS A 187 15.07 2.58 15.44
CA HIS A 187 14.53 2.46 16.78
C HIS A 187 15.30 1.42 17.58
N CYS A 188 15.25 1.59 18.89
CA CYS A 188 15.92 0.66 19.79
C CYS A 188 15.17 -0.67 19.87
N GLU A 189 15.86 -1.76 19.57
CA GLU A 189 15.36 -3.12 19.69
C GLU A 189 16.18 -3.92 20.71
N GLY A 190 15.51 -4.76 21.50
CA GLY A 190 16.13 -5.56 22.57
C GLY A 190 16.02 -4.92 23.96
N SER A 191 16.87 -5.38 24.89
CA SER A 191 16.96 -4.88 26.27
C SER A 191 18.34 -5.10 26.88
N GLY A 192 18.78 -4.20 27.75
CA GLY A 192 20.09 -4.25 28.42
C GLY A 192 21.25 -4.21 27.43
N VAL A 193 22.39 -4.80 27.78
CA VAL A 193 23.62 -4.78 26.95
C VAL A 193 23.46 -5.36 25.53
N GLY A 194 22.41 -6.15 25.31
CA GLY A 194 22.08 -6.72 24.00
C GLY A 194 21.24 -5.81 23.11
N ALA A 195 20.67 -4.73 23.65
CA ALA A 195 19.84 -3.80 22.89
C ALA A 195 20.69 -2.99 21.90
N LYS A 196 20.12 -2.73 20.72
CA LYS A 196 20.79 -2.02 19.64
C LYS A 196 19.82 -1.08 18.94
N CYS A 197 20.35 -0.01 18.38
CA CYS A 197 19.64 0.78 17.40
C CYS A 197 19.61 0.02 16.08
N LEU A 198 18.42 -0.22 15.53
CA LEU A 198 18.24 -0.89 14.26
C LEU A 198 17.19 -0.13 13.45
N GLY A 199 17.45 0.05 12.16
CA GLY A 199 16.47 0.61 11.25
C GLY A 199 15.97 -0.34 10.17
N THR A 200 14.94 0.11 9.47
CA THR A 200 14.38 -0.59 8.32
C THR A 200 15.21 -0.28 7.09
N ALA A 201 15.63 -1.30 6.34
CA ALA A 201 16.43 -1.12 5.13
C ALA A 201 15.69 -0.22 4.11
N ARG A 202 16.37 0.85 3.68
CA ARG A 202 15.90 1.81 2.68
C ARG A 202 15.58 1.07 1.38
N GLN A 203 14.34 1.21 0.93
CA GLN A 203 13.87 0.59 -0.31
C GLN A 203 14.29 1.44 -1.52
N CYS A 204 15.15 0.89 -2.37
CA CYS A 204 15.49 1.49 -3.66
C CYS A 204 14.65 0.86 -4.76
N ASN A 205 13.43 1.38 -4.95
CA ASN A 205 12.46 0.87 -5.92
C ASN A 205 13.02 0.92 -7.34
N ALA A 206 13.41 -0.23 -7.87
CA ALA A 206 13.92 -0.39 -9.22
C ALA A 206 12.78 -0.72 -10.20
N SER A 207 13.02 -0.50 -11.50
CA SER A 207 12.12 -1.00 -12.54
C SER A 207 12.44 -2.46 -12.84
N ALA A 208 11.63 -3.12 -13.67
CA ALA A 208 11.96 -4.46 -14.17
C ALA A 208 13.32 -4.53 -14.89
N CYS A 209 13.81 -3.39 -15.40
CA CYS A 209 15.07 -3.28 -16.13
C CYS A 209 16.17 -2.55 -15.38
N THR A 210 15.98 -2.26 -14.10
CA THR A 210 17.04 -1.70 -13.25
C THR A 210 17.17 -2.49 -11.95
N GLN A 211 18.30 -2.35 -11.28
CA GLN A 211 18.54 -2.84 -9.93
C GLN A 211 18.87 -1.62 -9.07
N GLY A 212 18.15 -1.46 -7.96
CA GLY A 212 18.34 -0.36 -7.03
C GLY A 212 19.14 -0.83 -5.83
N VAL A 213 20.25 -0.17 -5.55
CA VAL A 213 21.08 -0.44 -4.37
C VAL A 213 21.31 0.88 -3.64
N CYS A 214 21.08 0.87 -2.33
CA CYS A 214 21.41 2.01 -1.50
C CYS A 214 22.93 2.07 -1.26
N ASP A 215 23.52 3.23 -1.52
CA ASP A 215 24.93 3.51 -1.27
C ASP A 215 25.13 3.86 0.22
N GLN A 216 25.93 3.04 0.92
CA GLN A 216 26.18 3.15 2.36
C GLN A 216 26.88 4.46 2.76
N GLY A 217 27.64 5.10 1.87
CA GLY A 217 28.38 6.32 2.17
C GLY A 217 27.56 7.60 1.99
N THR A 218 26.51 7.55 1.17
CA THR A 218 25.67 8.72 0.84
C THR A 218 24.22 8.58 1.29
N GLY A 219 23.73 7.37 1.57
CA GLY A 219 22.33 7.08 1.83
C GLY A 219 21.42 7.20 0.60
N LEU A 220 21.99 7.40 -0.58
CA LEU A 220 21.25 7.60 -1.82
C LEU A 220 21.09 6.29 -2.59
N CYS A 221 19.95 6.14 -3.27
CA CYS A 221 19.73 5.03 -4.18
C CYS A 221 20.50 5.21 -5.47
N SER A 222 21.31 4.21 -5.83
CA SER A 222 21.95 4.07 -7.12
C SER A 222 21.23 3.01 -7.95
N PHE A 223 21.14 3.21 -9.25
CA PHE A 223 20.46 2.29 -10.16
C PHE A 223 21.38 1.84 -11.28
N SER A 224 21.51 0.53 -11.44
CA SER A 224 22.23 -0.07 -12.58
C SER A 224 21.26 -0.82 -13.49
N PRO A 225 21.54 -0.92 -14.80
CA PRO A 225 20.75 -1.76 -15.71
C PRO A 225 20.67 -3.22 -15.22
N ALA A 226 19.50 -3.83 -15.38
CA ALA A 226 19.33 -5.28 -15.26
C ALA A 226 20.05 -6.00 -16.43
N PRO A 227 20.25 -7.33 -16.34
CA PRO A 227 20.83 -8.08 -17.45
C PRO A 227 20.09 -7.85 -18.76
N GLU A 228 20.85 -7.63 -19.84
CA GLU A 228 20.29 -7.49 -21.18
C GLU A 228 19.48 -8.75 -21.54
N GLY A 229 18.28 -8.55 -22.09
CA GLY A 229 17.37 -9.65 -22.41
C GLY A 229 16.56 -10.19 -21.23
N ALA A 230 16.66 -9.60 -20.03
CA ALA A 230 15.72 -9.89 -18.95
C ALA A 230 14.28 -9.54 -19.39
N SER A 231 13.31 -10.34 -18.96
CA SER A 231 11.89 -10.09 -19.24
C SER A 231 11.42 -8.85 -18.48
N CYS A 232 10.72 -7.97 -19.19
CA CYS A 232 10.03 -6.83 -18.61
C CYS A 232 8.64 -6.70 -19.23
N ALA A 233 7.89 -5.69 -18.82
CA ALA A 233 6.66 -5.27 -19.48
C ALA A 233 6.80 -3.78 -19.76
N ASP A 234 6.60 -3.37 -21.01
CA ASP A 234 6.59 -1.96 -21.37
C ASP A 234 5.19 -1.35 -21.14
N ALA A 235 4.95 -0.14 -21.68
CA ALA A 235 3.64 0.50 -21.59
C ALA A 235 2.66 0.03 -22.66
N ASP A 236 3.13 -0.68 -23.70
CA ASP A 236 2.31 -1.18 -24.79
C ASP A 236 1.83 -2.60 -24.50
N THR A 237 0.60 -2.68 -23.98
CA THR A 237 -0.04 -3.98 -23.68
C THR A 237 -0.29 -4.86 -24.91
N CYS A 238 -0.04 -4.36 -26.13
CA CYS A 238 -0.21 -5.09 -27.37
C CYS A 238 1.09 -5.72 -27.89
N THR A 239 2.20 -5.60 -27.17
CA THR A 239 3.43 -6.33 -27.48
C THR A 239 3.62 -7.55 -26.59
N GLU A 240 4.23 -8.59 -27.15
CA GLU A 240 4.67 -9.77 -26.40
C GLU A 240 6.18 -9.92 -26.46
N GLY A 241 6.74 -10.36 -25.33
CA GLY A 241 8.15 -10.67 -25.26
C GLY A 241 9.04 -9.44 -25.08
N ASP A 242 8.60 -8.45 -24.30
CA ASP A 242 9.40 -7.25 -24.00
C ASP A 242 10.69 -7.61 -23.25
N ARG A 243 11.76 -6.86 -23.52
CA ARG A 243 13.11 -7.17 -23.03
C ARG A 243 13.87 -5.93 -22.60
N CYS A 244 14.65 -6.07 -21.55
CA CYS A 244 15.55 -5.01 -21.10
C CYS A 244 16.73 -4.83 -22.06
N ASN A 245 17.06 -3.59 -22.39
CA ASN A 245 18.31 -3.23 -23.04
C ASN A 245 19.44 -2.98 -22.03
N SER A 246 20.66 -2.81 -22.54
CA SER A 246 21.85 -2.52 -21.73
C SER A 246 21.83 -1.16 -21.00
N SER A 247 20.86 -0.29 -21.31
CA SER A 247 20.67 1.02 -20.65
C SER A 247 19.59 0.99 -19.55
N GLY A 248 18.99 -0.18 -19.29
CA GLY A 248 17.95 -0.34 -18.28
C GLY A 248 16.56 0.13 -18.71
N THR A 249 16.33 0.24 -20.02
CA THR A 249 15.01 0.51 -20.61
C THR A 249 14.35 -0.80 -21.02
N CYS A 250 13.04 -0.94 -20.76
CA CYS A 250 12.24 -2.01 -21.33
C CYS A 250 11.91 -1.68 -22.80
N LEU A 251 12.35 -2.52 -23.72
CA LEU A 251 12.05 -2.41 -25.14
C LEU A 251 10.77 -3.19 -25.47
N SER A 252 9.91 -2.59 -26.28
CA SER A 252 8.70 -3.22 -26.78
C SER A 252 9.02 -4.51 -27.52
N GLY A 253 8.27 -5.56 -27.21
CA GLY A 253 8.35 -6.85 -27.89
C GLY A 253 7.71 -6.84 -29.28
N MET A 254 7.24 -8.01 -29.71
CA MET A 254 6.57 -8.17 -31.00
C MET A 254 5.11 -7.69 -30.90
N PRO A 255 4.65 -6.82 -31.81
CA PRO A 255 3.24 -6.42 -31.86
C PRO A 255 2.33 -7.62 -32.14
N THR A 256 1.19 -7.67 -31.47
CA THR A 256 0.18 -8.74 -31.61
C THR A 256 -1.15 -8.20 -32.16
N PRO A 257 -1.17 -7.58 -33.37
CA PRO A 257 -2.39 -6.98 -33.91
C PRO A 257 -3.50 -8.03 -34.08
N CYS A 258 -4.75 -7.58 -34.00
CA CYS A 258 -5.90 -8.46 -34.22
C CYS A 258 -5.91 -9.01 -35.67
N PRO A 259 -6.30 -10.28 -35.85
CA PRO A 259 -6.42 -10.86 -37.18
C PRO A 259 -7.49 -10.13 -38.01
N LYS A 260 -7.34 -10.08 -39.33
CA LYS A 260 -8.35 -9.50 -40.22
C LYS A 260 -9.62 -10.36 -40.23
N ARG A 261 -10.78 -9.71 -40.43
CA ARG A 261 -12.09 -10.37 -40.58
C ARG A 261 -12.84 -9.74 -41.75
N ASP A 262 -13.51 -10.55 -42.56
CA ASP A 262 -14.34 -10.03 -43.65
C ASP A 262 -15.44 -9.13 -43.08
N CYS A 263 -15.71 -8.01 -43.74
CA CYS A 263 -16.67 -6.97 -43.35
C CYS A 263 -16.34 -6.18 -42.09
N PHE A 264 -15.22 -6.47 -41.40
CA PHE A 264 -14.86 -5.80 -40.15
C PHE A 264 -13.40 -5.36 -40.14
N LEU A 265 -13.13 -4.22 -39.51
CA LEU A 265 -11.76 -3.79 -39.17
C LEU A 265 -11.52 -3.89 -37.66
N PRO A 266 -10.28 -4.20 -37.24
CA PRO A 266 -9.93 -4.11 -35.83
C PRO A 266 -10.00 -2.67 -35.34
N VAL A 267 -10.53 -2.47 -34.13
CA VAL A 267 -10.57 -1.16 -33.48
C VAL A 267 -9.16 -0.76 -33.04
N ALA A 268 -8.79 0.51 -33.21
CA ALA A 268 -7.48 1.02 -32.80
C ALA A 268 -7.23 0.77 -31.29
N GLY A 269 -6.01 0.35 -30.95
CA GLY A 269 -5.64 -0.01 -29.57
C GLY A 269 -6.08 -1.42 -29.12
N THR A 270 -6.56 -2.26 -30.04
CA THR A 270 -6.87 -3.67 -29.78
C THR A 270 -5.83 -4.63 -30.39
N CYS A 271 -5.66 -5.79 -29.78
CA CYS A 271 -4.62 -6.78 -29.99
C CYS A 271 -4.97 -8.15 -29.37
N THR A 272 -4.13 -9.14 -29.67
CA THR A 272 -4.35 -10.55 -29.32
C THR A 272 -3.79 -10.89 -27.93
N ALA A 273 -2.64 -10.33 -27.54
CA ALA A 273 -1.91 -10.69 -26.32
C ALA A 273 -2.72 -10.60 -25.01
N ASN A 274 -3.71 -9.72 -24.97
CA ASN A 274 -4.57 -9.47 -23.81
C ASN A 274 -6.04 -9.84 -24.06
N ASN A 275 -6.32 -10.55 -25.16
CA ASN A 275 -7.67 -10.94 -25.57
C ASN A 275 -8.65 -9.74 -25.68
N ASN A 276 -8.16 -8.56 -26.09
CA ASN A 276 -8.98 -7.34 -26.19
C ASN A 276 -9.44 -7.04 -27.63
N CYS A 277 -9.29 -7.98 -28.58
CA CYS A 277 -9.69 -7.77 -29.96
C CYS A 277 -11.17 -7.39 -30.09
N ALA A 278 -11.41 -6.18 -30.60
CA ALA A 278 -12.73 -5.69 -30.94
C ALA A 278 -12.76 -5.32 -32.42
N TYR A 279 -13.92 -5.55 -33.03
CA TYR A 279 -14.13 -5.38 -34.46
C TYR A 279 -15.32 -4.46 -34.70
N ALA A 280 -15.12 -3.45 -35.53
CA ALA A 280 -16.20 -2.58 -36.01
C ALA A 280 -16.48 -2.88 -37.50
N PRO A 281 -17.72 -2.68 -37.98
CA PRO A 281 -18.03 -2.82 -39.40
C PRO A 281 -17.12 -1.94 -40.25
N ASP A 282 -16.56 -2.49 -41.33
CA ASP A 282 -15.66 -1.76 -42.23
C ASP A 282 -16.46 -0.98 -43.28
N PRO A 283 -16.48 0.37 -43.23
CA PRO A 283 -17.20 1.17 -44.21
C PRO A 283 -16.63 1.03 -45.63
N ALA A 284 -15.35 0.65 -45.76
CA ALA A 284 -14.70 0.47 -47.04
C ALA A 284 -15.11 -0.84 -47.73
N GLN A 285 -15.57 -1.84 -46.96
CA GLN A 285 -15.99 -3.14 -47.47
C GLN A 285 -17.49 -3.22 -47.73
N VAL A 286 -18.28 -2.16 -47.48
CA VAL A 286 -19.73 -2.19 -47.71
C VAL A 286 -20.04 -2.52 -49.16
N GLY A 287 -20.76 -3.62 -49.39
CA GLY A 287 -21.07 -4.15 -50.71
C GLY A 287 -20.04 -5.13 -51.28
N ASP A 288 -18.86 -5.27 -50.66
CA ASP A 288 -17.88 -6.29 -51.04
C ASP A 288 -18.40 -7.69 -50.72
N PHE A 289 -17.98 -8.66 -51.52
CA PHE A 289 -18.31 -10.07 -51.32
C PHE A 289 -17.74 -10.59 -50.00
N CYS A 290 -18.55 -11.40 -49.32
CA CYS A 290 -18.17 -12.07 -48.09
C CYS A 290 -18.73 -13.49 -48.07
N LEU A 291 -18.13 -14.34 -47.22
CA LEU A 291 -18.60 -15.69 -46.95
C LEU A 291 -19.14 -15.76 -45.53
N ALA A 292 -20.41 -16.17 -45.38
CA ALA A 292 -20.97 -16.42 -44.06
C ALA A 292 -20.16 -17.54 -43.35
N PRO A 293 -20.04 -17.54 -42.01
CA PRO A 293 -19.27 -18.53 -41.25
C PRO A 293 -19.66 -20.00 -41.51
N SER A 294 -20.86 -20.26 -42.02
CA SER A 294 -21.33 -21.59 -42.44
C SER A 294 -20.80 -22.05 -43.80
N GLY A 295 -20.07 -21.20 -44.53
CA GLY A 295 -19.47 -21.48 -45.84
C GLY A 295 -20.46 -21.70 -46.98
N MET A 296 -21.76 -21.63 -46.72
CA MET A 296 -22.82 -22.00 -47.68
C MET A 296 -23.49 -20.82 -48.39
N LEU A 297 -23.29 -19.58 -47.92
CA LEU A 297 -23.89 -18.39 -48.50
C LEU A 297 -22.83 -17.35 -48.82
N THR A 298 -22.71 -17.04 -50.12
CA THR A 298 -22.07 -15.83 -50.61
C THR A 298 -23.01 -14.66 -50.33
N GLY A 299 -22.51 -13.65 -49.63
CA GLY A 299 -23.24 -12.43 -49.36
C GLY A 299 -22.41 -11.20 -49.72
N VAL A 300 -22.90 -10.05 -49.29
CA VAL A 300 -22.18 -8.78 -49.31
C VAL A 300 -22.14 -8.19 -47.91
N CYS A 301 -21.09 -7.43 -47.61
CA CYS A 301 -20.99 -6.77 -46.31
C CYS A 301 -22.07 -5.69 -46.18
N ARG A 302 -22.99 -5.91 -45.22
CA ARG A 302 -24.14 -5.03 -45.01
C ARG A 302 -23.72 -3.72 -44.36
N LYS A 303 -24.26 -2.62 -44.90
CA LYS A 303 -24.07 -1.29 -44.32
C LYS A 303 -24.67 -1.22 -42.92
N GLY A 304 -23.87 -0.77 -41.96
CA GLY A 304 -24.31 -0.47 -40.58
C GLY A 304 -23.80 -1.47 -39.56
N ASP A 305 -23.95 -2.77 -39.80
CA ASP A 305 -23.57 -3.83 -38.86
C ASP A 305 -22.47 -4.77 -39.38
N GLY A 306 -22.07 -4.67 -40.65
CA GLY A 306 -20.99 -5.48 -41.23
C GLY A 306 -21.34 -6.97 -41.33
N VAL A 307 -22.61 -7.35 -41.13
CA VAL A 307 -23.04 -8.73 -41.29
C VAL A 307 -22.90 -9.14 -42.75
N CYS A 308 -22.35 -10.32 -42.99
CA CYS A 308 -22.37 -10.91 -44.32
C CYS A 308 -23.80 -11.35 -44.67
N SER A 309 -24.48 -10.59 -45.52
CA SER A 309 -25.91 -10.73 -45.79
C SER A 309 -26.19 -10.89 -47.27
N ALA A 310 -27.34 -11.49 -47.62
CA ALA A 310 -27.77 -11.58 -49.00
C ALA A 310 -28.03 -10.21 -49.66
N PHE A 311 -28.33 -9.19 -48.85
CA PHE A 311 -28.55 -7.82 -49.31
C PHE A 311 -27.57 -6.84 -48.64
N PRO A 312 -27.14 -5.78 -49.34
CA PRO A 312 -26.24 -4.77 -48.76
C PRO A 312 -26.93 -3.86 -47.71
N PHE A 313 -28.22 -4.06 -47.49
CA PHE A 313 -29.06 -3.37 -46.50
C PHE A 313 -30.11 -4.34 -45.95
N GLN A 314 -30.69 -4.01 -44.80
CA GLN A 314 -31.87 -4.71 -44.27
C GLN A 314 -33.14 -3.93 -44.66
N PRO A 315 -34.00 -4.48 -45.55
CA PRO A 315 -35.33 -3.95 -45.80
C PRO A 315 -36.11 -3.74 -44.50
N SER A 316 -36.90 -2.66 -44.42
CA SER A 316 -37.68 -2.36 -43.22
C SER A 316 -38.86 -3.30 -43.00
N ASN A 317 -39.30 -3.99 -44.05
CA ASN A 317 -40.49 -4.82 -44.07
C ASN A 317 -40.19 -6.31 -43.94
N PHE A 318 -38.96 -6.79 -44.14
CA PHE A 318 -38.57 -8.18 -43.87
C PHE A 318 -37.07 -8.32 -43.63
N ASP A 319 -36.67 -9.35 -42.88
CA ASP A 319 -35.27 -9.72 -42.71
C ASP A 319 -34.84 -10.70 -43.82
N PRO A 320 -33.92 -10.32 -44.71
CA PRO A 320 -33.51 -11.16 -45.81
C PRO A 320 -32.71 -12.38 -45.35
N ASP A 321 -32.05 -12.30 -44.19
CA ASP A 321 -31.24 -13.39 -43.66
C ASP A 321 -32.09 -14.45 -42.93
N ALA A 322 -33.36 -14.13 -42.65
CA ALA A 322 -34.34 -15.07 -42.08
C ALA A 322 -34.98 -16.00 -43.14
N VAL A 323 -34.72 -15.76 -44.43
CA VAL A 323 -35.21 -16.64 -45.51
C VAL A 323 -34.24 -17.81 -45.67
N ALA A 324 -34.76 -19.03 -45.54
CA ALA A 324 -33.96 -20.22 -45.71
C ALA A 324 -33.45 -20.30 -47.15
N PRO A 325 -32.17 -20.61 -47.39
CA PRO A 325 -31.61 -20.68 -48.76
C PRO A 325 -32.35 -21.64 -49.68
N ALA A 326 -32.89 -22.73 -49.13
CA ALA A 326 -33.67 -23.72 -49.87
C ALA A 326 -35.03 -23.21 -50.38
N ASP A 327 -35.49 -22.06 -49.88
CA ASP A 327 -36.75 -21.43 -50.28
C ASP A 327 -36.57 -20.35 -51.35
N VAL A 328 -35.32 -20.03 -51.70
CA VAL A 328 -34.95 -19.03 -52.70
C VAL A 328 -34.71 -19.73 -54.03
N VAL A 329 -35.75 -19.83 -54.86
CA VAL A 329 -35.72 -20.53 -56.17
C VAL A 329 -35.99 -19.57 -57.33
N ASP A 330 -35.68 -19.97 -58.56
CA ASP A 330 -35.90 -19.14 -59.74
C ASP A 330 -37.41 -18.97 -60.04
N LEU A 331 -37.85 -17.73 -60.27
CA LEU A 331 -39.19 -17.43 -60.80
C LEU A 331 -39.12 -17.36 -62.32
N ILE A 332 -39.57 -18.44 -62.96
CA ILE A 332 -39.56 -18.58 -64.42
C ILE A 332 -40.99 -18.74 -64.93
N THR A 333 -41.39 -17.90 -65.89
CA THR A 333 -42.69 -18.02 -66.58
C THR A 333 -42.51 -18.18 -68.09
N SER A 334 -43.39 -18.92 -68.75
CA SER A 334 -43.38 -19.12 -70.22
C SER A 334 -44.40 -18.26 -70.97
N GLY A 335 -45.18 -17.45 -70.25
CA GLY A 335 -46.22 -16.57 -70.79
C GLY A 335 -46.80 -15.64 -69.72
N ALA A 336 -47.84 -14.88 -70.09
CA ALA A 336 -48.53 -13.99 -69.15
C ALA A 336 -49.20 -14.77 -68.01
N VAL A 337 -49.04 -14.29 -66.78
CA VAL A 337 -49.53 -14.98 -65.57
C VAL A 337 -50.01 -13.99 -64.52
N THR A 338 -51.02 -14.41 -63.74
CA THR A 338 -51.52 -13.68 -62.59
C THR A 338 -51.20 -14.40 -61.28
N PHE A 339 -50.58 -13.73 -60.32
CA PHE A 339 -50.43 -14.20 -58.94
C PHE A 339 -51.48 -13.53 -58.05
N ASN A 340 -52.29 -14.32 -57.36
CA ASN A 340 -53.28 -13.83 -56.41
C ASN A 340 -52.71 -13.91 -54.98
N SER A 341 -52.57 -12.77 -54.30
CA SER A 341 -51.97 -12.66 -52.98
C SER A 341 -52.86 -13.16 -51.83
N GLU A 342 -54.15 -13.40 -52.06
CA GLU A 342 -55.08 -13.97 -51.08
C GLU A 342 -55.05 -15.49 -51.10
N THR A 343 -55.15 -16.09 -52.29
CA THR A 343 -55.16 -17.54 -52.46
C THR A 343 -53.76 -18.14 -52.59
N LEU A 344 -52.73 -17.30 -52.79
CA LEU A 344 -51.34 -17.69 -53.03
C LEU A 344 -51.18 -18.60 -54.26
N THR A 345 -52.02 -18.40 -55.28
CA THR A 345 -52.06 -19.24 -56.49
C THR A 345 -51.71 -18.46 -57.75
N TRP A 346 -51.14 -19.18 -58.73
CA TRP A 346 -50.80 -18.67 -60.06
C TRP A 346 -51.86 -19.08 -61.09
N THR A 347 -52.27 -18.17 -61.97
CA THR A 347 -53.25 -18.42 -63.03
C THR A 347 -52.79 -17.83 -64.37
N PRO A 348 -52.64 -18.63 -65.44
CA PRO A 348 -52.67 -20.09 -65.42
C PRO A 348 -51.43 -20.67 -64.71
N SER A 349 -51.57 -21.72 -63.89
CA SER A 349 -50.43 -22.29 -63.16
C SER A 349 -49.42 -23.01 -64.07
N GLY A 350 -49.88 -23.52 -65.22
CA GLY A 350 -49.06 -24.27 -66.18
C GLY A 350 -48.01 -23.44 -66.94
N VAL A 351 -48.03 -22.11 -66.80
CA VAL A 351 -46.99 -21.24 -67.38
C VAL A 351 -45.91 -20.86 -66.36
N VAL A 352 -45.99 -21.34 -65.11
CA VAL A 352 -44.97 -21.12 -64.07
C VAL A 352 -44.18 -22.41 -63.89
N THR A 353 -42.86 -22.33 -63.93
CA THR A 353 -41.99 -23.48 -63.69
C THR A 353 -42.02 -23.86 -62.20
N ASN A 354 -42.33 -25.13 -61.89
CA ASN A 354 -42.36 -25.68 -60.53
C ASN A 354 -43.03 -24.78 -59.47
N PRO A 355 -44.31 -24.39 -59.64
CA PRO A 355 -44.96 -23.37 -58.81
C PRO A 355 -45.06 -23.76 -57.33
N SER A 356 -44.95 -25.05 -56.98
CA SER A 356 -44.93 -25.54 -55.61
C SER A 356 -43.59 -25.32 -54.88
N GLN A 357 -42.52 -25.03 -55.60
CA GLN A 357 -41.21 -24.70 -55.02
C GLN A 357 -41.12 -23.21 -54.62
N LEU A 358 -41.92 -22.36 -55.25
CA LEU A 358 -42.11 -20.98 -54.82
C LEU A 358 -42.90 -21.00 -53.51
N LYS A 359 -42.32 -20.45 -52.44
CA LYS A 359 -42.92 -20.44 -51.10
C LYS A 359 -43.27 -19.01 -50.68
N PRO A 360 -44.47 -18.51 -51.05
CA PRO A 360 -44.96 -17.24 -50.54
C PRO A 360 -45.04 -17.28 -49.01
N ARG A 361 -44.50 -16.25 -48.36
CA ARG A 361 -44.49 -16.13 -46.89
C ARG A 361 -45.35 -14.94 -46.47
N ALA A 362 -46.17 -15.14 -45.44
CA ALA A 362 -46.89 -14.03 -44.81
C ALA A 362 -45.92 -13.22 -43.93
N ILE A 363 -45.89 -11.91 -44.14
CA ILE A 363 -45.10 -10.95 -43.37
C ILE A 363 -46.07 -10.04 -42.62
N PRO A 364 -46.16 -10.16 -41.29
CA PRO A 364 -47.01 -9.30 -40.47
C PRO A 364 -46.72 -7.82 -40.75
N GLN A 365 -47.78 -7.01 -40.86
CA GLN A 365 -47.67 -5.56 -41.02
C GLN A 365 -48.17 -4.83 -39.77
N ALA A 366 -47.58 -3.67 -39.46
CA ALA A 366 -48.01 -2.86 -38.34
C ALA A 366 -49.32 -2.10 -38.63
N GLY A 367 -49.99 -1.61 -37.59
CA GLY A 367 -51.12 -0.68 -37.72
C GLY A 367 -52.41 -1.28 -38.28
N GLY A 368 -52.58 -2.61 -38.21
CA GLY A 368 -53.80 -3.29 -38.69
C GLY A 368 -53.86 -3.46 -40.21
N ALA A 369 -52.76 -3.20 -40.92
CA ALA A 369 -52.65 -3.51 -42.35
C ALA A 369 -52.63 -5.03 -42.58
N PRO A 370 -53.15 -5.53 -43.72
CA PRO A 370 -53.08 -6.94 -44.06
C PRO A 370 -51.62 -7.39 -44.23
N ASP A 371 -51.32 -8.62 -43.82
CA ASP A 371 -49.99 -9.22 -43.98
C ASP A 371 -49.52 -9.10 -45.42
N ALA A 372 -48.28 -8.65 -45.63
CA ALA A 372 -47.65 -8.69 -46.94
C ALA A 372 -47.30 -10.14 -47.32
N VAL A 373 -47.21 -10.41 -48.61
CA VAL A 373 -46.80 -11.70 -49.16
C VAL A 373 -45.38 -11.54 -49.72
N LEU A 374 -44.40 -12.08 -49.01
CA LEU A 374 -43.03 -12.17 -49.49
C LEU A 374 -42.88 -13.34 -50.46
N LEU A 375 -42.44 -13.04 -51.68
CA LEU A 375 -41.98 -13.99 -52.68
C LEU A 375 -40.45 -13.90 -52.75
N PRO A 376 -39.72 -14.74 -51.99
CA PRO A 376 -38.27 -14.82 -52.11
C PRO A 376 -37.92 -15.65 -53.33
N VAL A 377 -37.14 -15.06 -54.25
CA VAL A 377 -36.74 -15.72 -55.50
C VAL A 377 -35.26 -15.50 -55.75
N LYS A 378 -34.62 -16.48 -56.40
CA LYS A 378 -33.21 -16.39 -56.77
C LYS A 378 -33.03 -15.46 -57.96
N SER A 379 -33.83 -15.64 -58.99
CA SER A 379 -33.85 -14.82 -60.19
C SER A 379 -35.28 -14.63 -60.68
N VAL A 380 -35.49 -13.63 -61.53
CA VAL A 380 -36.77 -13.38 -62.20
C VAL A 380 -36.54 -13.44 -63.70
N SER A 381 -37.26 -14.33 -64.38
CA SER A 381 -37.27 -14.49 -65.83
C SER A 381 -38.71 -14.66 -66.31
N LEU A 382 -39.25 -13.66 -67.00
CA LEU A 382 -40.65 -13.61 -67.38
C LEU A 382 -40.80 -13.82 -68.89
N GLY A 383 -41.62 -14.79 -69.29
CA GLY A 383 -42.01 -15.04 -70.68
C GLY A 383 -43.26 -14.26 -71.14
N GLY A 384 -43.78 -13.39 -70.29
CA GLY A 384 -44.89 -12.48 -70.54
C GLY A 384 -45.24 -11.68 -69.28
N THR A 385 -46.26 -10.82 -69.35
CA THR A 385 -46.64 -9.94 -68.23
C THR A 385 -46.98 -10.71 -66.95
N LEU A 386 -46.34 -10.34 -65.83
CA LEU A 386 -46.70 -10.79 -64.48
C LEU A 386 -47.69 -9.81 -63.86
N SER A 387 -48.92 -10.24 -63.62
CA SER A 387 -49.94 -9.44 -62.91
C SER A 387 -50.06 -9.88 -61.45
N LEU A 388 -49.94 -8.95 -60.51
CA LEU A 388 -50.14 -9.17 -59.08
C LEU A 388 -51.52 -8.63 -58.69
N VAL A 389 -52.39 -9.49 -58.15
CA VAL A 389 -53.77 -9.14 -57.75
C VAL A 389 -54.07 -9.58 -56.32
N GLY A 390 -55.09 -8.98 -55.70
CA GLY A 390 -55.57 -9.32 -54.36
C GLY A 390 -55.51 -8.13 -53.38
N THR A 391 -55.93 -8.38 -52.14
CA THR A 391 -55.95 -7.38 -51.05
C THR A 391 -54.64 -7.29 -50.26
N ARG A 392 -53.73 -8.27 -50.38
CA ARG A 392 -52.46 -8.31 -49.64
C ARG A 392 -51.31 -7.72 -50.46
N PRO A 393 -50.48 -6.81 -49.89
CA PRO A 393 -49.27 -6.32 -50.56
C PRO A 393 -48.33 -7.47 -50.92
N VAL A 394 -47.58 -7.35 -52.02
CA VAL A 394 -46.59 -8.37 -52.44
C VAL A 394 -45.19 -7.77 -52.41
N ILE A 395 -44.26 -8.48 -51.79
CA ILE A 395 -42.82 -8.16 -51.77
C ILE A 395 -42.14 -9.20 -52.66
N LEU A 396 -41.67 -8.82 -53.85
CA LEU A 396 -40.84 -9.68 -54.68
C LEU A 396 -39.37 -9.43 -54.34
N ALA A 397 -38.77 -10.31 -53.54
CA ALA A 397 -37.39 -10.19 -53.09
C ALA A 397 -36.48 -11.07 -53.96
N VAL A 398 -35.67 -10.45 -54.81
CA VAL A 398 -34.73 -11.15 -55.70
C VAL A 398 -33.34 -11.18 -55.05
N TYR A 399 -32.83 -12.39 -54.79
CA TYR A 399 -31.56 -12.64 -54.09
C TYR A 399 -30.36 -12.75 -55.03
N GLY A 400 -30.60 -12.80 -56.34
CA GLY A 400 -29.60 -12.79 -57.40
C GLY A 400 -30.01 -11.81 -58.50
N ASP A 401 -29.79 -12.19 -59.75
CA ASP A 401 -30.06 -11.30 -60.88
C ASP A 401 -31.57 -11.24 -61.23
N ALA A 402 -32.07 -10.03 -61.46
CA ALA A 402 -33.41 -9.79 -61.99
C ALA A 402 -33.31 -9.32 -63.45
N LEU A 403 -33.71 -10.17 -64.41
CA LEU A 403 -33.78 -9.80 -65.83
C LEU A 403 -35.23 -9.46 -66.19
N LEU A 404 -35.55 -8.16 -66.17
CA LEU A 404 -36.92 -7.67 -66.42
C LEU A 404 -37.09 -7.27 -67.90
N ASN A 405 -37.40 -8.26 -68.73
CA ASN A 405 -37.71 -8.03 -70.15
C ASN A 405 -39.21 -7.86 -70.43
N GLU A 406 -40.04 -8.03 -69.40
CA GLU A 406 -41.51 -8.00 -69.47
C GLU A 406 -42.07 -7.13 -68.34
N SER A 407 -43.33 -6.71 -68.47
CA SER A 407 -44.00 -5.87 -67.47
C SER A 407 -44.42 -6.65 -66.22
N ILE A 408 -44.20 -6.06 -65.05
CA ILE A 408 -44.82 -6.47 -63.78
C ILE A 408 -45.91 -5.45 -63.44
N LEU A 409 -47.17 -5.87 -63.49
CA LEU A 409 -48.33 -5.03 -63.21
C LEU A 409 -48.87 -5.33 -61.81
N ALA A 410 -48.84 -4.35 -60.90
CA ALA A 410 -49.40 -4.50 -59.56
C ALA A 410 -50.77 -3.82 -59.45
N ASN A 411 -51.85 -4.62 -59.40
CA ASN A 411 -53.23 -4.16 -59.31
C ASN A 411 -53.84 -4.60 -57.98
N GLY A 412 -53.77 -3.73 -56.97
CA GLY A 412 -54.42 -3.97 -55.68
C GLY A 412 -55.94 -3.78 -55.76
N HIS A 413 -56.71 -4.66 -55.12
CA HIS A 413 -58.15 -4.47 -54.90
C HIS A 413 -58.39 -4.29 -53.39
N PHE A 414 -59.05 -3.21 -52.97
CA PHE A 414 -59.34 -2.94 -51.55
C PHE A 414 -60.85 -3.06 -51.31
N ALA A 415 -61.26 -3.90 -50.36
CA ALA A 415 -62.68 -4.18 -50.07
C ALA A 415 -63.34 -3.19 -49.08
N GLY A 416 -62.62 -2.17 -48.59
CA GLY A 416 -63.13 -1.15 -47.65
C GLY A 416 -63.28 0.26 -48.24
N SER A 417 -63.89 1.20 -47.50
CA SER A 417 -64.29 2.53 -48.01
C SER A 417 -63.19 3.60 -48.07
N THR A 418 -61.97 3.33 -47.58
CA THR A 418 -60.84 4.27 -47.60
C THR A 418 -59.53 3.55 -47.88
N THR A 419 -58.85 3.90 -48.96
CA THR A 419 -57.48 3.46 -49.24
C THR A 419 -56.54 4.03 -48.17
N VAL A 420 -55.88 3.15 -47.41
CA VAL A 420 -54.80 3.55 -46.51
C VAL A 420 -53.49 3.19 -47.21
N PRO A 421 -52.66 4.17 -47.61
CA PRO A 421 -51.31 3.88 -48.05
C PRO A 421 -50.61 3.07 -46.94
N GLY A 422 -50.11 1.88 -47.28
CA GLY A 422 -49.21 1.18 -46.36
C GLY A 422 -47.99 2.05 -46.06
N THR A 423 -47.20 1.70 -45.05
CA THR A 423 -45.90 2.33 -44.76
C THR A 423 -44.85 2.08 -45.85
N GLY A 424 -45.27 1.75 -47.07
CA GLY A 424 -44.43 1.77 -48.26
C GLY A 424 -43.93 3.19 -48.47
N GLY A 425 -42.61 3.33 -48.51
CA GLY A 425 -41.92 4.60 -48.65
C GLY A 425 -42.28 5.30 -49.94
N ASN A 426 -43.39 6.05 -49.94
CA ASN A 426 -43.60 7.16 -50.83
C ASN A 426 -43.59 8.42 -49.97
N HIS A 427 -42.38 8.82 -49.59
CA HIS A 427 -42.17 10.18 -49.12
C HIS A 427 -42.48 11.12 -50.29
N LEU A 428 -43.56 11.91 -50.18
CA LEU A 428 -43.91 13.02 -51.09
C LEU A 428 -42.85 14.16 -51.13
N ARG A 429 -41.67 13.91 -50.55
CA ARG A 429 -40.44 14.66 -50.72
C ARG A 429 -39.29 13.65 -50.69
N CYS A 430 -38.64 13.40 -51.82
CA CYS A 430 -37.38 12.67 -51.87
C CYS A 430 -36.32 13.42 -51.04
N GLY A 431 -36.25 13.09 -49.74
CA GLY A 431 -35.06 13.30 -48.92
C GLY A 431 -34.10 12.12 -49.07
N THR A 432 -32.91 12.21 -48.46
CA THR A 432 -31.74 11.34 -48.65
C THR A 432 -31.88 9.89 -48.13
N ALA A 433 -32.95 9.19 -48.51
CA ALA A 433 -32.96 7.74 -48.58
C ALA A 433 -32.77 7.36 -50.04
N THR A 434 -31.58 6.89 -50.39
CA THR A 434 -31.26 6.43 -51.74
C THR A 434 -31.93 5.09 -52.02
N GLY A 435 -32.97 5.10 -52.85
CA GLY A 435 -33.07 4.05 -53.86
C GLY A 435 -31.88 4.19 -54.79
N SER A 436 -31.14 3.11 -55.04
CA SER A 436 -30.08 3.09 -56.04
C SER A 436 -30.71 3.18 -57.44
N ASN A 437 -29.96 3.71 -58.41
CA ASN A 437 -30.31 3.57 -59.81
C ASN A 437 -30.39 2.08 -60.14
N GLY A 438 -31.58 1.61 -60.52
CA GLY A 438 -31.70 0.42 -61.37
C GLY A 438 -31.05 0.78 -62.72
N GLY A 439 -29.98 0.07 -63.06
CA GLY A 439 -29.36 0.20 -64.38
C GLY A 439 -30.38 -0.11 -65.46
N ALA A 440 -30.38 0.73 -66.51
CA ALA A 440 -31.18 0.54 -67.71
C ALA A 440 -30.74 -0.68 -68.52
#